data_AF-A0A2N2IY15-F1
#
_entry.id   AF-A0A2N2IY15-F1
#
_cell.length_a   1.000
_cell.length_b   1.000
_cell.length_c   1.000
_cell.angle_alpha   90.00
_cell.angle_beta   90.00
_cell.angle_gamma   90.00
#
_symmetry.space_group_name_H-M   'P 1'
#
loop_
_entity.id
_entity.type
_entity.pdbx_description
1 polymer ?
#
loop_
_entity_poly.entity_id
_entity_poly.type
_entity_poly.pdbx_seq_one_letter_code
_entity_poly.pdbx_strand_id
1 'polypeptide(L)'
;MTVVAKTLDPALWEDPMAPDEATWRAMNPQQRQRFIDQVHAAFEERRDLMTEGRPHFRTKSKAMDTLGRFFRRAGRRVYLASELPIFYPGERIVHPDLMAVLDVEDTGDDDERTAWVVADEGKGPEFALEVHHYGDGHKDFVRNVEDYARFGIQEYFIYDRGRRSLVGYRLPKPGARRYERIHVRFGRFSSVVLGLDLQVRTGGLRFYVGDAELPDSDELIGRIEGLVEDLAHRRDEANTRAEQEQARAEQEQARAEQEQARAEQEQARAEQALADLRATVLDMLAARGLTPSDDLRQRLEQCADSATLRTWAVRAGTAESADDVAG
;
A
#
# COMPACT_ATOMS: atom_id res chain seq x y z
N MET A 1 -20.95 33.69 38.65
CA MET A 1 -19.88 32.68 38.76
C MET A 1 -18.56 33.41 38.67
N THR A 2 -17.89 33.55 39.81
CA THR A 2 -16.59 34.21 39.92
C THR A 2 -15.55 33.29 39.27
N VAL A 3 -14.92 33.75 38.19
CA VAL A 3 -13.73 33.08 37.64
C VAL A 3 -12.62 33.31 38.66
N VAL A 4 -12.36 32.30 39.47
CA VAL A 4 -11.15 32.26 40.30
C VAL A 4 -10.00 32.14 39.32
N ALA A 5 -9.29 33.24 39.07
CA ALA A 5 -7.97 33.18 38.47
C ALA A 5 -7.11 32.36 39.44
N LYS A 6 -6.91 31.07 39.13
CA LYS A 6 -5.96 30.21 39.82
C LYS A 6 -4.62 30.91 39.64
N THR A 7 -4.09 31.51 40.71
CA THR A 7 -2.73 32.02 40.72
C THR A 7 -1.83 30.82 40.39
N LEU A 8 -1.20 30.84 39.22
CA LEU A 8 -0.30 29.77 38.79
C LEU A 8 0.85 29.71 39.81
N ASP A 9 1.05 28.54 40.41
CA ASP A 9 2.15 28.30 41.35
C ASP A 9 3.50 28.55 40.62
N PRO A 10 4.37 29.44 41.13
CA PRO A 10 5.70 29.65 40.57
C PRO A 10 6.52 28.36 40.42
N ALA A 11 6.31 27.37 41.29
CA ALA A 11 6.98 26.07 41.24
C ALA A 11 6.60 25.24 39.99
N LEU A 12 5.46 25.53 39.33
CA LEU A 12 5.10 24.90 38.05
C LEU A 12 6.07 25.26 36.92
N TRP A 13 6.85 26.33 37.09
CA TRP A 13 7.81 26.81 36.09
C TRP A 13 9.26 26.43 36.41
N GLU A 14 9.54 25.86 37.58
CA GLU A 14 10.83 25.28 37.90
C GLU A 14 10.88 23.83 37.37
N ASP A 15 11.85 23.58 36.48
CA ASP A 15 12.06 22.23 35.95
C ASP A 15 12.55 21.31 37.08
N PRO A 16 11.97 20.11 37.25
CA PRO A 16 12.37 19.20 38.31
C PRO A 16 13.84 18.77 38.11
N MET A 17 14.56 18.67 39.22
CA MET A 17 15.96 18.23 39.24
C MET A 17 16.04 16.74 39.52
N ALA A 18 16.85 16.02 38.76
CA ALA A 18 17.15 14.64 39.06
C ALA A 18 18.02 14.56 40.32
N PRO A 19 17.82 13.55 41.19
CA PRO A 19 18.74 13.30 42.29
C PRO A 19 20.14 12.99 41.76
N ASP A 20 21.16 13.27 42.57
CA ASP A 20 22.51 12.76 42.27
C ASP A 20 22.54 11.22 42.29
N GLU A 21 23.60 10.63 41.74
CA GLU A 21 23.65 9.19 41.57
C GLU A 21 23.63 8.46 42.92
N ALA A 22 24.35 8.97 43.93
CA ALA A 22 24.37 8.35 45.25
C ALA A 22 22.96 8.30 45.88
N THR A 23 22.23 9.40 45.77
CA THR A 23 20.86 9.55 46.24
C THR A 23 19.92 8.62 45.47
N TRP A 24 20.03 8.57 44.14
CA TRP A 24 19.23 7.66 43.31
C TRP A 24 19.47 6.19 43.65
N ARG A 25 20.74 5.79 43.82
CA ARG A 25 21.12 4.42 44.18
C ARG A 25 20.64 4.02 45.57
N ALA A 26 20.56 4.97 46.51
CA ALA A 26 20.04 4.75 47.85
C ALA A 26 18.51 4.56 47.90
N MET A 27 17.77 5.01 46.88
CA MET A 27 16.33 4.81 46.79
C MET A 27 15.98 3.36 46.45
N ASN A 28 14.97 2.81 47.14
CA ASN A 28 14.36 1.54 46.77
C ASN A 28 13.46 1.70 45.52
N PRO A 29 13.03 0.59 44.87
CA PRO A 29 12.22 0.67 43.65
C PRO A 29 10.92 1.47 43.79
N GLN A 30 10.23 1.40 44.94
CA GLN A 30 8.98 2.15 45.16
C GLN A 30 9.25 3.66 45.30
N GLN A 31 10.37 4.05 45.93
CA GLN A 31 10.77 5.45 46.05
C GLN A 31 11.14 6.02 44.68
N ARG A 32 11.88 5.26 43.85
CA ARG A 32 12.20 5.65 42.48
C ARG A 32 10.93 5.82 41.64
N GLN A 33 10.00 4.87 41.69
CA GLN A 33 8.74 4.95 40.95
C GLN A 33 7.92 6.17 41.37
N ARG A 34 7.76 6.41 42.68
CA ARG A 34 7.05 7.60 43.18
C ARG A 34 7.67 8.91 42.69
N PHE A 35 9.00 8.97 42.60
CA PHE A 35 9.68 10.14 42.07
C PHE A 35 9.41 10.33 40.57
N ILE A 36 9.48 9.25 39.79
CA ILE A 36 9.13 9.27 38.36
C ILE A 36 7.67 9.72 38.16
N ASP A 37 6.73 9.18 38.94
CA ASP A 37 5.31 9.55 38.87
C ASP A 37 5.09 11.05 39.18
N GLN A 38 5.82 11.60 40.15
CA GLN A 38 5.76 13.04 40.47
C GLN A 38 6.28 13.90 39.31
N VAL A 39 7.35 13.47 38.66
CA VAL A 39 7.91 14.15 37.48
C VAL A 39 6.92 14.13 36.31
N HIS A 40 6.29 12.97 36.05
CA HIS A 40 5.24 12.86 35.02
C HIS A 40 4.07 13.79 35.29
N ALA A 41 3.55 13.79 36.52
CA ALA A 41 2.45 14.67 36.89
C ALA A 41 2.79 16.16 36.67
N ALA A 42 4.04 16.57 36.99
CA ALA A 42 4.51 17.94 36.77
C ALA A 42 4.66 18.32 35.29
N PHE A 43 5.00 17.36 34.42
CA PHE A 43 5.05 17.59 32.97
C PHE A 43 3.65 17.58 32.35
N GLU A 44 2.75 16.70 32.79
CA GLU A 44 1.37 16.62 32.31
C GLU A 44 0.60 17.91 32.63
N GLU A 45 0.70 18.42 33.87
CA GLU A 45 0.06 19.68 34.26
C GLU A 45 0.56 20.86 33.40
N ARG A 46 1.85 20.88 33.05
CA ARG A 46 2.40 21.88 32.12
C ARG A 46 1.92 21.70 30.69
N ARG A 47 1.81 20.47 30.20
CA ARG A 47 1.31 20.19 28.85
C ARG A 47 -0.16 20.59 28.71
N ASP A 48 -0.98 20.37 29.72
CA ASP A 48 -2.37 20.79 29.70
C ASP A 48 -2.51 22.33 29.65
N LEU A 49 -1.57 23.05 30.27
CA LEU A 49 -1.47 24.51 30.17
C LEU A 49 -0.92 24.98 28.82
N MET A 50 -0.02 24.20 28.22
CA MET A 50 0.62 24.45 26.91
C MET A 50 -0.10 23.66 25.84
N THR A 51 -1.22 24.17 25.31
CA THR A 51 -2.07 23.46 24.34
C THR A 51 -1.25 22.82 23.20
N GLU A 52 -0.94 21.52 23.34
CA GLU A 52 -0.25 20.80 22.28
C GLU A 52 -1.22 20.58 21.13
N GLY A 53 -0.97 21.22 19.99
CA GLY A 53 -1.83 21.07 18.83
C GLY A 53 -1.66 19.70 18.19
N ARG A 54 -2.76 19.09 17.71
CA ARG A 54 -2.75 17.85 16.87
C ARG A 54 -1.63 17.81 15.80
N PRO A 55 -1.27 18.92 15.12
CA PRO A 55 -0.19 18.90 14.13
C PRO A 55 1.22 18.67 14.71
N HIS A 56 1.47 19.07 15.96
CA HIS A 56 2.73 18.81 16.67
C HIS A 56 2.87 17.31 16.96
N PHE A 57 1.87 16.74 17.64
CA PHE A 57 1.77 15.32 17.93
C PHE A 57 1.96 14.45 16.67
N ARG A 58 1.27 14.79 15.56
CA ARG A 58 1.43 14.05 14.30
C ARG A 58 2.86 14.07 13.75
N THR A 59 3.61 15.14 13.99
CA THR A 59 4.99 15.26 13.47
C THR A 59 5.94 14.36 14.25
N LYS A 60 5.87 14.35 15.58
CA LYS A 60 6.68 13.44 16.42
C LYS A 60 6.32 11.98 16.17
N SER A 61 5.02 11.64 16.07
CA SER A 61 4.59 10.27 15.75
C SER A 61 5.09 9.79 14.38
N LYS A 62 5.06 10.64 13.35
CA LYS A 62 5.60 10.29 12.02
C LYS A 62 7.11 10.07 12.04
N ALA A 63 7.85 10.89 12.79
CA ALA A 63 9.29 10.71 12.93
C ALA A 63 9.61 9.40 13.65
N MET A 64 8.89 9.09 14.73
CA MET A 64 9.03 7.85 15.49
C MET A 64 8.74 6.62 14.60
N ASP A 65 7.60 6.61 13.91
CA ASP A 65 7.22 5.53 12.99
C ASP A 65 8.26 5.33 11.89
N THR A 66 8.71 6.41 11.25
CA THR A 66 9.67 6.36 10.13
C THR A 66 11.01 5.79 10.58
N LEU A 67 11.55 6.31 11.69
CA LEU A 67 12.85 5.88 12.22
C LEU A 67 12.78 4.45 12.79
N GLY A 68 11.74 4.14 13.56
CA GLY A 68 11.54 2.81 14.16
C GLY A 68 11.44 1.71 13.10
N ARG A 69 10.64 1.92 12.05
CA ARG A 69 10.58 0.97 10.93
C ARG A 69 11.90 0.84 10.19
N PHE A 70 12.60 1.95 9.96
CA PHE A 70 13.89 1.94 9.27
C PHE A 70 14.94 1.14 10.04
N PHE A 71 15.17 1.43 11.33
CA PHE A 71 16.20 0.74 12.11
C PHE A 71 15.87 -0.73 12.34
N ARG A 72 14.60 -1.05 12.61
CA ARG A 72 14.13 -2.44 12.73
C ARG A 72 14.39 -3.23 11.45
N ARG A 73 14.05 -2.67 10.28
CA ARG A 73 14.32 -3.30 8.98
C ARG A 73 15.82 -3.42 8.68
N ALA A 74 16.61 -2.44 9.10
CA ALA A 74 18.06 -2.44 8.91
C ALA A 74 18.81 -3.36 9.90
N GLY A 75 18.11 -3.96 10.89
CA GLY A 75 18.72 -4.76 11.94
C GLY A 75 19.67 -3.95 12.85
N ARG A 76 19.52 -2.62 12.90
CA ARG A 76 20.32 -1.75 13.76
C ARG A 76 19.64 -1.63 15.12
N ARG A 77 20.38 -1.91 16.18
CA ARG A 77 19.91 -1.70 17.57
C ARG A 77 19.97 -0.21 17.88
N VAL A 78 18.82 0.43 17.85
CA VAL A 78 18.64 1.84 18.21
C VAL A 78 17.36 1.93 19.02
N TYR A 79 17.47 2.33 20.28
CA TYR A 79 16.33 2.65 21.12
C TYR A 79 15.80 4.02 20.76
N LEU A 80 14.52 4.11 20.43
CA LEU A 80 13.84 5.37 20.13
C LEU A 80 12.75 5.59 21.15
N ALA A 81 12.65 6.82 21.65
CA ALA A 81 11.54 7.21 22.51
C ALA A 81 11.09 8.63 22.19
N SER A 82 9.79 8.87 22.40
CA SER A 82 9.14 10.15 22.23
C SER A 82 8.59 10.54 23.58
N GLU A 83 8.84 11.78 24.02
CA GLU A 83 8.31 12.26 25.30
C GLU A 83 8.66 11.33 26.48
N LEU A 84 9.89 10.82 26.52
CA LEU A 84 10.40 10.05 27.65
C LEU A 84 11.36 10.93 28.48
N PRO A 85 11.12 11.12 29.78
CA PRO A 85 11.96 12.01 30.58
C PRO A 85 13.32 11.38 30.82
N ILE A 86 14.37 12.19 30.71
CA ILE A 86 15.77 11.78 30.85
C ILE A 86 16.35 12.33 32.15
N PHE A 87 16.91 11.43 32.96
CA PHE A 87 17.46 11.72 34.27
C PHE A 87 18.98 11.61 34.18
N TYR A 88 19.65 12.76 34.05
CA TYR A 88 21.08 12.88 34.27
C TYR A 88 21.32 13.19 35.75
N PRO A 89 22.20 12.44 36.46
CA PRO A 89 22.38 12.62 37.90
C PRO A 89 22.72 14.06 38.30
N GLY A 90 21.93 14.64 39.23
CA GLY A 90 22.12 15.99 39.76
C GLY A 90 21.80 17.12 38.78
N GLU A 91 21.25 16.80 37.61
CA GLU A 91 20.94 17.75 36.55
C GLU A 91 19.43 17.97 36.41
N ARG A 92 19.07 19.02 35.67
CA ARG A 92 17.68 19.28 35.31
C ARG A 92 17.12 18.12 34.47
N ILE A 93 15.93 17.64 34.83
CA ILE A 93 15.24 16.63 34.04
C ILE A 93 14.78 17.25 32.73
N VAL A 94 15.06 16.56 31.63
CA VAL A 94 14.71 17.00 30.29
C VAL A 94 13.81 15.99 29.60
N HIS A 95 12.99 16.49 28.67
CA HIS A 95 11.92 15.73 28.05
C HIS A 95 11.89 16.08 26.55
N PRO A 96 12.74 15.46 25.73
CA PRO A 96 12.76 15.73 24.29
C PRO A 96 11.55 15.10 23.59
N ASP A 97 11.09 15.73 22.51
CA ASP A 97 10.03 15.18 21.66
C ASP A 97 10.44 13.85 21.01
N LEU A 98 11.71 13.70 20.66
CA LEU A 98 12.27 12.43 20.18
C LEU A 98 13.73 12.30 20.59
N MET A 99 14.13 11.10 21.00
CA MET A 99 15.52 10.75 21.28
C MET A 99 15.92 9.41 20.65
N ALA A 100 17.23 9.23 20.43
CA ALA A 100 17.78 7.95 20.02
C ALA A 100 19.01 7.57 20.86
N VAL A 101 19.06 6.30 21.26
CA VAL A 101 20.20 5.69 21.95
C VAL A 101 20.73 4.55 21.10
N LEU A 102 21.97 4.66 20.64
CA LEU A 102 22.58 3.62 19.79
C LEU A 102 22.92 2.37 20.60
N ASP A 103 22.96 1.22 19.94
CA ASP A 103 23.36 -0.08 20.51
C ASP A 103 22.50 -0.59 21.66
N VAL A 104 21.32 0.00 21.84
CA VAL A 104 20.27 -0.45 22.76
C VAL A 104 19.12 -1.00 21.93
N GLU A 105 18.57 -2.14 22.36
CA GLU A 105 17.44 -2.77 21.70
C GLU A 105 16.15 -1.99 21.99
N ASP A 106 15.37 -1.74 20.94
CA ASP A 106 14.01 -1.24 21.05
C ASP A 106 13.07 -2.45 21.07
N THR A 107 12.56 -2.77 22.26
CA THR A 107 11.62 -3.89 22.47
C THR A 107 10.20 -3.54 22.05
N GLY A 108 9.95 -2.33 21.52
CA GLY A 108 8.64 -1.90 21.07
C GLY A 108 7.60 -1.93 22.20
N ASP A 109 6.48 -2.62 21.97
CA ASP A 109 5.35 -2.67 22.90
C ASP A 109 5.69 -3.35 24.25
N ASP A 110 6.80 -4.11 24.31
CA ASP A 110 7.27 -4.76 25.53
C ASP A 110 8.17 -3.84 26.40
N ASP A 111 8.44 -2.59 25.95
CA ASP A 111 9.22 -1.64 26.75
C ASP A 111 8.37 -1.00 27.87
N GLU A 112 8.69 -1.36 29.12
CA GLU A 112 8.01 -0.82 30.31
C GLU A 112 8.64 0.48 30.84
N ARG A 113 9.66 1.03 30.15
CA ARG A 113 10.33 2.26 30.59
C ARG A 113 9.38 3.45 30.57
N THR A 114 9.26 4.09 31.72
CA THR A 114 8.56 5.37 31.87
C THR A 114 9.53 6.55 32.03
N ALA A 115 10.83 6.27 32.08
CA ALA A 115 11.91 7.26 32.12
C ALA A 115 13.21 6.64 31.60
N TRP A 116 14.09 7.47 31.04
CA TRP A 116 15.47 7.09 30.75
C TRP A 116 16.39 7.57 31.87
N VAL A 117 16.80 6.65 32.74
CA VAL A 117 17.66 6.99 33.87
C VAL A 117 19.10 6.61 33.54
N VAL A 118 19.93 7.63 33.28
CA VAL A 118 21.31 7.43 32.79
C VAL A 118 22.16 6.61 33.77
N ALA A 119 21.92 6.77 35.07
CA ALA A 119 22.61 5.95 36.08
C ALA A 119 22.25 4.46 35.96
N ASP A 120 20.99 4.11 35.67
CA ASP A 120 20.56 2.71 35.55
C ASP A 120 20.93 2.12 34.17
N GLU A 121 20.86 2.92 33.11
CA GLU A 121 21.16 2.50 31.73
C GLU A 121 22.66 2.52 31.39
N GLY A 122 23.47 3.27 32.14
CA GLY A 122 24.92 3.41 31.94
C GLY A 122 25.33 4.34 30.77
N LYS A 123 24.36 4.83 29.98
CA LYS A 123 24.58 5.80 28.91
C LYS A 123 23.37 6.71 28.71
N GLY A 124 23.62 7.91 28.17
CA GLY A 124 22.57 8.83 27.72
C GLY A 124 22.29 8.69 26.22
N PRO A 125 21.22 9.34 25.73
CA PRO A 125 20.95 9.45 24.30
C PRO A 125 22.05 10.17 23.53
N GLU A 126 22.30 9.73 22.30
CA GLU A 126 23.23 10.38 21.38
C GLU A 126 22.54 11.35 20.42
N PHE A 127 21.23 11.23 20.24
CA PHE A 127 20.44 12.11 19.39
C PHE A 127 19.21 12.63 20.14
N ALA A 128 18.90 13.91 19.94
CA ALA A 128 17.63 14.51 20.35
C ALA A 128 17.05 15.37 19.21
N LEU A 129 15.72 15.40 19.11
CA LEU A 129 14.96 16.25 18.19
C LEU A 129 13.81 16.91 18.96
N GLU A 130 13.67 18.22 18.81
CA GLU A 130 12.51 18.99 19.27
C GLU A 130 11.71 19.52 18.09
N VAL A 131 10.39 19.52 18.19
CA VAL A 131 9.43 19.97 17.18
C VAL A 131 8.82 21.30 17.62
N HIS A 132 9.55 22.40 17.49
CA HIS A 132 9.04 23.70 17.89
C HIS A 132 7.82 24.16 17.04
N HIS A 133 6.78 24.75 17.67
CA HIS A 133 5.65 25.34 16.94
C HIS A 133 5.16 26.66 17.55
N TYR A 134 4.52 26.63 18.73
CA TYR A 134 4.15 27.81 19.52
C TYR A 134 4.62 27.58 20.96
N GLY A 135 5.33 28.54 21.54
CA GLY A 135 5.85 28.41 22.91
C GLY A 135 7.10 29.25 23.15
N ASP A 136 7.78 28.96 24.24
CA ASP A 136 9.02 29.63 24.62
C ASP A 136 10.20 29.15 23.76
N GLY A 137 10.51 29.87 22.69
CA GLY A 137 11.68 29.60 21.85
C GLY A 137 13.01 29.68 22.62
N HIS A 138 13.06 30.32 23.80
CA HIS A 138 14.25 30.31 24.64
C HIS A 138 14.56 28.91 25.19
N LYS A 139 13.52 28.12 25.55
CA LYS A 139 13.67 26.72 25.97
C LYS A 139 14.44 25.94 24.90
N ASP A 140 13.92 25.89 23.68
CA ASP A 140 14.44 24.98 22.66
C ASP A 140 15.73 25.50 22.02
N PHE A 141 15.81 26.80 21.70
CA PHE A 141 16.93 27.37 20.94
C PHE A 141 18.11 27.85 21.79
N VAL A 142 17.96 27.92 23.12
CA VAL A 142 19.02 28.39 24.03
C VAL A 142 19.24 27.38 25.15
N ARG A 143 18.25 27.18 26.03
CA ARG A 143 18.42 26.36 27.25
C ARG A 143 18.74 24.91 26.92
N ASN A 144 17.96 24.27 26.05
CA ASN A 144 18.19 22.88 25.65
C ASN A 144 19.49 22.73 24.84
N VAL A 145 19.90 23.73 24.06
CA VAL A 145 21.20 23.71 23.36
C VAL A 145 22.35 23.64 24.37
N GLU A 146 22.29 24.40 25.46
CA GLU A 146 23.31 24.39 26.51
C GLU A 146 23.27 23.10 27.34
N ASP A 147 22.07 22.69 27.77
CA ASP A 147 21.89 21.51 28.62
C ASP A 147 22.25 20.23 27.88
N TYR A 148 21.78 20.03 26.65
CA TYR A 148 22.08 18.81 25.89
C TYR A 148 23.55 18.70 25.53
N ALA A 149 24.22 19.83 25.27
CA ALA A 149 25.66 19.85 25.11
C ALA A 149 26.37 19.47 26.42
N ARG A 150 25.92 20.00 27.57
CA ARG A 150 26.45 19.66 28.90
C ARG A 150 26.30 18.16 29.19
N PHE A 151 25.15 17.59 28.84
CA PHE A 151 24.85 16.17 29.04
C PHE A 151 25.61 15.24 28.10
N GLY A 152 26.17 15.78 27.01
CA GLY A 152 26.96 15.02 26.06
C GLY A 152 26.14 14.38 24.94
N ILE A 153 24.92 14.83 24.70
CA ILE A 153 24.10 14.38 23.57
C ILE A 153 24.82 14.79 22.28
N GLN A 154 25.19 13.82 21.45
CA GLN A 154 26.10 14.04 20.32
C GLN A 154 25.50 14.93 19.22
N GLU A 155 24.20 14.80 18.94
CA GLU A 155 23.47 15.60 17.96
C GLU A 155 22.14 16.09 18.50
N TYR A 156 21.82 17.36 18.25
CA TYR A 156 20.56 17.97 18.63
C TYR A 156 19.95 18.72 17.46
N PHE A 157 18.68 18.44 17.16
CA PHE A 157 17.94 19.08 16.08
C PHE A 157 16.70 19.79 16.60
N ILE A 158 16.38 20.93 16.00
CA ILE A 158 15.17 21.70 16.30
C ILE A 158 14.44 21.93 14.99
N TYR A 159 13.27 21.31 14.84
CA TYR A 159 12.37 21.50 13.72
C TYR A 159 11.28 22.51 14.09
N ASP A 160 11.43 23.75 13.63
CA ASP A 160 10.41 24.78 13.74
C ASP A 160 9.33 24.57 12.66
N ARG A 161 8.18 24.04 13.05
CA ARG A 161 7.02 23.82 12.18
C ARG A 161 6.38 25.11 11.71
N GLY A 162 6.38 26.15 12.54
CA GLY A 162 5.78 27.44 12.20
C GLY A 162 6.56 28.12 11.07
N ARG A 163 7.89 28.11 11.16
CA ARG A 163 8.80 28.67 10.15
C ARG A 163 9.22 27.67 9.07
N ARG A 164 8.84 26.40 9.19
CA ARG A 164 9.28 25.30 8.32
C ARG A 164 10.80 25.27 8.16
N SER A 165 11.50 25.39 9.28
CA SER A 165 12.96 25.45 9.30
C SER A 165 13.53 24.41 10.24
N LEU A 166 14.70 23.89 9.90
CA LEU A 166 15.44 22.95 10.72
C LEU A 166 16.76 23.59 11.12
N VAL A 167 17.14 23.41 12.38
CA VAL A 167 18.48 23.75 12.89
C VAL A 167 19.07 22.49 13.48
N GLY A 168 20.34 22.21 13.18
CA GLY A 168 21.08 21.10 13.73
C GLY A 168 22.33 21.56 14.46
N TYR A 169 22.67 20.86 15.52
CA TYR A 169 23.82 21.08 16.38
C TYR A 169 24.57 19.76 16.59
N ARG A 170 25.89 19.80 16.63
CA ARG A 170 26.74 18.62 16.85
C ARG A 170 27.90 18.94 17.81
N LEU A 171 28.19 18.03 18.72
CA LEU A 171 29.42 18.11 19.53
C LEU A 171 30.63 17.80 18.63
N PRO A 172 31.65 18.67 18.55
CA PRO A 172 32.74 18.51 17.60
C PRO A 172 33.65 17.30 17.89
N LYS A 173 33.64 16.82 19.13
CA LYS A 173 34.41 15.65 19.58
C LYS A 173 33.78 15.03 20.83
N PRO A 174 34.07 13.74 21.12
CA PRO A 174 33.69 13.12 22.39
C PRO A 174 34.15 13.95 23.59
N GLY A 175 33.27 14.09 24.59
CA GLY A 175 33.54 14.88 25.80
C GLY A 175 33.44 16.40 25.62
N ALA A 176 33.17 16.92 24.41
CA ALA A 176 32.81 18.32 24.26
C ALA A 176 31.51 18.65 25.02
N ARG A 177 31.37 19.91 25.42
CA ARG A 177 30.24 20.42 26.22
C ARG A 177 29.60 21.66 25.61
N ARG A 178 29.96 21.98 24.36
CA ARG A 178 29.40 23.07 23.57
C ARG A 178 29.20 22.58 22.14
N TYR A 179 28.04 22.89 21.59
CA TYR A 179 27.69 22.53 20.23
C TYR A 179 28.31 23.47 19.20
N GLU A 180 28.49 22.93 17.99
CA GLU A 180 28.67 23.67 16.76
C GLU A 180 27.44 23.48 15.86
N ARG A 181 27.11 24.47 15.03
CA ARG A 181 25.98 24.34 14.08
C ARG A 181 26.36 23.39 12.95
N ILE A 182 25.46 22.48 12.62
CA ILE A 182 25.59 21.62 11.45
C ILE A 182 25.26 22.46 10.21
N HIS A 183 26.20 22.50 9.27
CA HIS A 183 25.99 23.15 7.98
C HIS A 183 25.16 22.28 7.05
N VAL A 184 24.16 22.91 6.41
CA VAL A 184 23.31 22.27 5.40
C VAL A 184 24.12 22.01 4.14
N ARG A 185 24.03 20.80 3.58
CA ARG A 185 24.63 20.44 2.29
C ARG A 185 23.54 19.95 1.35
N PHE A 186 23.47 20.53 0.15
CA PHE A 186 22.41 20.24 -0.84
C PHE A 186 20.98 20.32 -0.29
N GLY A 187 20.74 21.26 0.64
CA GLY A 187 19.43 21.43 1.28
C GLY A 187 19.06 20.38 2.33
N ARG A 188 20.00 19.50 2.71
CA ARG A 188 19.82 18.47 3.75
C ARG A 188 20.79 18.65 4.92
N PHE A 189 20.36 18.28 6.11
CA PHE A 189 21.22 18.15 7.28
C PHE A 189 21.63 16.69 7.45
N SER A 190 22.91 16.41 7.54
CA SER A 190 23.38 15.03 7.70
C SER A 190 23.57 14.69 9.17
N SER A 191 22.83 13.70 9.69
CA SER A 191 22.99 13.14 11.03
C SER A 191 23.93 11.95 10.99
N VAL A 192 25.04 12.05 11.71
CA VAL A 192 26.03 10.97 11.84
C VAL A 192 25.53 9.92 12.83
N VAL A 193 24.78 10.32 13.86
CA VAL A 193 24.22 9.40 14.87
C VAL A 193 23.19 8.47 14.23
N LEU A 194 22.22 9.03 13.51
CA LEU A 194 21.21 8.24 12.83
C LEU A 194 21.75 7.58 11.56
N GLY A 195 22.79 8.13 10.94
CA GLY A 195 23.25 7.71 9.61
C GLY A 195 22.23 8.05 8.52
N LEU A 196 21.51 9.16 8.70
CA LEU A 196 20.41 9.62 7.85
C LEU A 196 20.55 11.12 7.58
N ASP A 197 19.96 11.57 6.48
CA ASP A 197 19.82 12.98 6.19
C ASP A 197 18.40 13.47 6.55
N LEU A 198 18.31 14.66 7.11
CA LEU A 198 17.07 15.32 7.52
C LEU A 198 16.80 16.53 6.61
N GLN A 199 15.55 16.71 6.21
CA GLN A 199 15.14 17.83 5.38
C GLN A 199 13.71 18.24 5.65
N VAL A 200 13.44 19.55 5.62
CA VAL A 200 12.08 20.07 5.66
C VAL A 200 11.54 20.17 4.23
N ARG A 201 10.38 19.57 4.00
CA ARG A 201 9.59 19.64 2.76
C ARG A 201 8.21 20.21 3.04
N THR A 202 7.41 20.42 2.00
CA THR A 202 6.03 20.92 2.10
C THR A 202 5.17 20.09 3.08
N GLY A 203 5.41 18.78 3.14
CA GLY A 203 4.72 17.84 4.04
C GLY A 203 5.27 17.76 5.47
N GLY A 204 6.39 18.42 5.78
CA GLY A 204 7.04 18.41 7.10
C GLY A 204 8.49 17.95 7.09
N LEU A 205 8.99 17.54 8.26
CA LEU A 205 10.32 16.95 8.41
C LEU A 205 10.36 15.55 7.77
N ARG A 206 11.39 15.28 6.97
CA ARG A 206 11.60 14.04 6.23
C ARG A 206 13.00 13.50 6.48
N PHE A 207 13.13 12.18 6.43
CA PHE A 207 14.38 11.45 6.61
C PHE A 207 14.78 10.75 5.30
N TYR A 208 16.07 10.69 5.01
CA TYR A 208 16.62 10.10 3.80
C TYR A 208 17.79 9.18 4.12
N VAL A 209 17.90 8.09 3.37
CA VAL A 209 19.08 7.22 3.31
C VAL A 209 19.69 7.34 1.92
N GLY A 210 20.85 7.99 1.83
CA GLY A 210 21.38 8.45 0.55
C GLY A 210 20.38 9.39 -0.14
N ASP A 211 19.96 9.04 -1.37
CA ASP A 211 18.96 9.82 -2.11
C ASP A 211 17.51 9.34 -1.89
N ALA A 212 17.32 8.20 -1.22
CA ALA A 212 16.01 7.62 -0.99
C ALA A 212 15.31 8.25 0.22
N GLU A 213 14.11 8.78 0.00
CA GLU A 213 13.24 9.26 1.07
C GLU A 213 12.61 8.09 1.82
N LEU A 214 12.64 8.15 3.15
CA LEU A 214 11.99 7.16 4.00
C LEU A 214 10.50 7.52 4.13
N PRO A 215 9.58 6.69 3.61
CA PRO A 215 8.15 6.94 3.73
C PRO A 215 7.67 6.63 5.15
N ASP A 216 6.67 7.38 5.62
CA ASP A 216 5.91 7.03 6.83
C ASP A 216 4.90 5.88 6.57
N SER A 217 4.29 5.31 7.62
CA SER A 217 3.35 4.19 7.48
C SER A 217 2.11 4.55 6.66
N ASP A 218 1.56 5.76 6.83
CA ASP A 218 0.39 6.21 6.04
C ASP A 218 0.73 6.22 4.54
N GLU A 219 1.92 6.68 4.19
CA GLU A 219 2.39 6.70 2.80
C GLU A 219 2.65 5.32 2.23
N LEU A 220 3.16 4.38 3.04
CA LEU A 220 3.31 2.98 2.60
C LEU A 220 1.96 2.31 2.39
N ILE A 221 1.01 2.52 3.30
CA ILE A 221 -0.36 2.00 3.19
C ILE A 221 -1.01 2.54 1.92
N GLY A 222 -0.95 3.86 1.68
CA GLY A 222 -1.50 4.46 0.47
C GLY A 222 -0.87 3.93 -0.82
N ARG A 223 0.43 3.59 -0.82
CA ARG A 223 1.08 2.92 -1.96
C ARG A 223 0.54 1.51 -2.19
N ILE A 224 0.30 0.75 -1.11
CA ILE A 224 -0.24 -0.62 -1.20
C ILE A 224 -1.69 -0.58 -1.67
N GLU A 225 -2.51 0.31 -1.12
CA GLU A 225 -3.90 0.52 -1.54
C GLU A 225 -3.99 0.82 -3.04
N GLY A 226 -3.17 1.77 -3.53
CA GLY A 226 -3.12 2.09 -4.96
C GLY A 226 -2.69 0.91 -5.83
N LEU A 227 -1.72 0.10 -5.39
CA LEU A 227 -1.33 -1.12 -6.12
C LEU A 227 -2.46 -2.16 -6.17
N VAL A 228 -3.22 -2.31 -5.08
CA VAL A 228 -4.38 -3.23 -5.04
C VAL A 228 -5.48 -2.76 -5.97
N GLU A 229 -5.77 -1.46 -5.98
CA GLU A 229 -6.75 -0.84 -6.89
C GLU A 229 -6.33 -1.04 -8.36
N ASP A 230 -5.07 -0.77 -8.70
CA ASP A 230 -4.54 -1.00 -10.05
C ASP A 230 -4.65 -2.47 -10.49
N LEU A 231 -4.35 -3.41 -9.60
CA LEU A 231 -4.48 -4.84 -9.87
C LEU A 231 -5.94 -5.26 -10.08
N ALA A 232 -6.85 -4.73 -9.27
CA ALA A 232 -8.29 -4.98 -9.43
C ALA A 232 -8.79 -4.45 -10.78
N HIS A 233 -8.37 -3.24 -11.17
CA HIS A 233 -8.73 -2.65 -12.45
C HIS A 233 -8.23 -3.51 -13.63
N ARG A 234 -6.97 -3.94 -13.61
CA ARG A 234 -6.41 -4.81 -14.65
C ARG A 234 -7.13 -6.15 -14.74
N ARG A 235 -7.53 -6.73 -13.60
CA ARG A 235 -8.31 -7.97 -13.56
C ARG A 235 -9.68 -7.77 -14.23
N ASP A 236 -10.38 -6.69 -13.90
CA ASP A 236 -11.71 -6.44 -14.44
C ASP A 236 -11.65 -6.19 -15.96
N GLU A 237 -10.64 -5.45 -16.45
CA GLU A 237 -10.39 -5.31 -17.89
C GLU A 237 -10.07 -6.64 -18.59
N ALA A 238 -9.31 -7.53 -17.94
CA ALA A 238 -9.02 -8.85 -18.47
C ALA A 238 -10.27 -9.72 -18.54
N ASN A 239 -11.13 -9.67 -17.51
CA ASN A 239 -12.39 -10.41 -17.48
C ASN A 239 -13.34 -9.91 -18.57
N THR A 240 -13.52 -8.59 -18.72
CA THR A 240 -14.35 -8.04 -19.80
C THR A 240 -13.84 -8.43 -21.19
N ARG A 241 -12.52 -8.47 -21.39
CA ARG A 241 -11.96 -8.96 -22.67
C ARG A 241 -12.24 -10.44 -22.89
N ALA A 242 -12.05 -11.27 -21.87
CA ALA A 242 -12.34 -12.71 -21.96
C ALA A 242 -13.83 -12.97 -22.25
N GLU A 243 -14.75 -12.25 -21.60
CA GLU A 243 -16.19 -12.33 -21.86
C GLU A 243 -16.53 -11.92 -23.30
N GLN A 244 -15.92 -10.85 -23.81
CA GLN A 244 -16.12 -10.40 -25.20
C GLN A 244 -15.59 -11.40 -26.22
N GLU A 245 -14.43 -12.00 -25.96
CA GLU A 245 -13.85 -13.05 -26.81
C GLU A 245 -14.72 -14.31 -26.82
N GLN A 246 -15.21 -14.73 -25.65
CA GLN A 246 -16.12 -15.86 -25.54
C GLN A 246 -17.44 -15.60 -26.27
N ALA A 247 -18.05 -14.44 -26.10
CA ALA A 247 -19.28 -14.08 -26.81
C ALA A 247 -19.10 -14.06 -28.34
N ARG A 248 -17.92 -13.63 -28.83
CA ARG A 248 -17.59 -13.68 -30.26
C ARG A 248 -17.44 -15.12 -30.75
N ALA A 249 -16.74 -15.96 -29.99
CA ALA A 249 -16.56 -17.37 -30.32
C ALA A 249 -17.92 -18.11 -30.37
N GLU A 250 -18.79 -17.86 -29.38
CA GLU A 250 -20.16 -18.42 -29.35
C GLU A 250 -21.00 -17.93 -30.53
N GLN A 251 -20.90 -16.65 -30.90
CA GLN A 251 -21.60 -16.11 -32.06
C GLN A 251 -21.11 -16.73 -33.38
N GLU A 252 -19.80 -16.94 -33.52
CA GLU A 252 -19.20 -17.57 -34.70
C GLU A 252 -19.64 -19.03 -34.82
N GLN A 253 -19.62 -19.78 -33.70
CA GLN A 253 -20.10 -21.16 -33.67
C GLN A 253 -21.58 -21.26 -34.04
N ALA A 254 -22.44 -20.40 -33.48
CA ALA A 254 -23.86 -20.37 -33.82
C ALA A 254 -24.12 -20.07 -35.30
N ARG A 255 -23.30 -19.21 -35.93
CA ARG A 255 -23.39 -18.95 -37.38
C ARG A 255 -22.98 -20.17 -38.20
N ALA A 256 -21.89 -20.84 -37.82
CA ALA A 256 -21.43 -22.05 -38.49
C ALA A 256 -22.48 -23.17 -38.40
N GLU A 257 -23.07 -23.39 -37.23
CA GLU A 257 -24.16 -24.36 -37.02
C GLU A 257 -25.40 -24.03 -37.87
N GLN A 258 -25.76 -22.73 -37.95
CA GLN A 258 -26.89 -22.30 -38.78
C GLN A 258 -26.62 -22.52 -40.28
N GLU A 259 -25.41 -22.24 -40.75
CA GLU A 259 -25.01 -22.47 -42.14
C GLU A 259 -25.03 -23.96 -42.49
N GLN A 260 -24.49 -24.80 -41.61
CA GLN A 260 -24.53 -26.25 -41.77
C GLN A 260 -25.97 -26.77 -41.83
N ALA A 261 -26.84 -26.35 -40.90
CA ALA A 261 -28.24 -26.76 -40.90
C ALA A 261 -28.99 -26.34 -42.18
N ARG A 262 -28.66 -25.17 -42.75
CA ARG A 262 -29.22 -24.73 -44.04
C ARG A 262 -28.74 -25.60 -45.19
N ALA A 263 -27.46 -25.92 -45.24
CA ALA A 263 -26.88 -26.80 -46.27
C ALA A 263 -27.49 -28.20 -46.21
N GLU A 264 -27.64 -28.77 -45.02
CA GLU A 264 -28.30 -30.08 -44.81
C GLU A 264 -29.76 -30.03 -45.24
N GLN A 265 -30.50 -28.96 -44.91
CA GLN A 265 -31.89 -28.80 -45.33
C GLN A 265 -32.01 -28.67 -46.86
N GLU A 266 -31.12 -27.91 -47.51
CA GLU A 266 -31.12 -27.74 -48.96
C GLU A 266 -30.79 -29.06 -49.66
N GLN A 267 -29.81 -29.81 -49.15
CA GLN A 267 -29.49 -31.14 -49.65
C GLN A 267 -30.67 -32.11 -49.51
N ALA A 268 -31.31 -32.17 -48.33
CA ALA A 268 -32.48 -33.02 -48.12
C ALA A 268 -33.65 -32.65 -49.06
N ARG A 269 -33.87 -31.35 -49.31
CA ARG A 269 -34.90 -30.90 -50.27
C ARG A 269 -34.56 -31.32 -51.71
N ALA A 270 -33.29 -31.21 -52.11
CA ALA A 270 -32.85 -31.63 -53.43
C ALA A 270 -32.99 -33.15 -53.61
N GLU A 271 -32.60 -33.94 -52.60
CA GLU A 271 -32.76 -35.40 -52.60
C GLU A 271 -34.23 -35.81 -52.67
N GLN A 272 -35.12 -35.15 -51.89
CA GLN A 272 -36.56 -35.40 -51.95
C GLN A 272 -37.13 -35.07 -53.33
N ALA A 273 -36.75 -33.94 -53.93
CA ALA A 273 -37.23 -33.56 -55.26
C ALA A 273 -36.79 -34.56 -56.36
N LEU A 274 -35.58 -35.13 -56.24
CA LEU A 274 -35.13 -36.21 -57.13
C LEU A 274 -35.94 -37.49 -56.90
N ALA A 275 -36.21 -37.85 -55.65
CA ALA A 275 -37.03 -39.02 -55.31
C ALA A 275 -38.46 -38.88 -55.87
N ASP A 276 -39.10 -37.72 -55.71
CA ASP A 276 -40.44 -37.43 -56.23
C ASP A 276 -40.48 -37.51 -57.77
N LEU A 277 -39.44 -37.02 -58.45
CA LEU A 277 -39.33 -37.14 -59.90
C LEU A 277 -39.18 -38.61 -60.34
N ARG A 278 -38.33 -39.40 -59.67
CA ARG A 278 -38.19 -40.84 -59.94
C ARG A 278 -39.52 -41.57 -59.76
N ALA A 279 -40.23 -41.30 -58.67
CA ALA A 279 -41.55 -41.84 -58.41
C ALA A 279 -42.55 -41.47 -59.51
N THR A 280 -42.54 -40.21 -59.97
CA THR A 280 -43.40 -39.75 -61.07
C THR A 280 -43.18 -40.54 -62.36
N VAL A 281 -41.93 -40.85 -62.72
CA VAL A 281 -41.63 -41.68 -63.91
C VAL A 281 -42.26 -43.08 -63.76
N LEU A 282 -42.10 -43.70 -62.59
CA LEU A 282 -42.63 -45.02 -62.31
C LEU A 282 -44.17 -45.04 -62.30
N ASP A 283 -44.81 -44.04 -61.69
CA ASP A 283 -46.26 -43.91 -61.65
C ASP A 283 -46.86 -43.72 -63.05
N MET A 284 -46.20 -42.93 -63.92
CA MET A 284 -46.62 -42.76 -65.31
C MET A 284 -46.53 -44.07 -66.11
N LEU A 285 -45.47 -44.85 -65.92
CA LEU A 285 -45.33 -46.17 -66.55
C LEU A 285 -46.40 -47.15 -66.05
N ALA A 286 -46.62 -47.20 -64.74
CA ALA A 286 -47.62 -48.07 -64.12
C ALA A 286 -49.04 -47.74 -64.59
N ALA A 287 -49.40 -46.45 -64.68
CA ALA A 287 -50.69 -45.99 -65.19
C ALA A 287 -50.94 -46.41 -66.65
N ARG A 288 -49.87 -46.62 -67.43
CA ARG A 288 -49.91 -47.12 -68.81
C ARG A 288 -49.82 -48.64 -68.91
N GLY A 289 -49.71 -49.35 -67.79
CA GLY A 289 -49.56 -50.81 -67.75
C GLY A 289 -48.19 -51.30 -68.26
N LEU A 290 -47.19 -50.41 -68.32
CA LEU A 290 -45.84 -50.76 -68.74
C LEU A 290 -45.00 -51.12 -67.51
N THR A 291 -44.48 -52.36 -67.49
CA THR A 291 -43.61 -52.82 -66.40
C THR A 291 -42.16 -52.42 -66.68
N PRO A 292 -41.52 -51.57 -65.85
CA PRO A 292 -40.12 -51.22 -66.04
C PRO A 292 -39.22 -52.43 -65.82
N SER A 293 -38.20 -52.59 -66.69
CA SER A 293 -37.13 -53.58 -66.51
C SER A 293 -36.29 -53.27 -65.28
N ASP A 294 -35.52 -54.26 -64.81
CA ASP A 294 -34.61 -54.08 -63.67
C ASP A 294 -33.49 -53.08 -64.01
N ASP A 295 -33.04 -53.04 -65.28
CA ASP A 295 -32.05 -52.07 -65.78
C ASP A 295 -32.58 -50.64 -65.71
N LEU A 296 -33.81 -50.39 -66.18
CA LEU A 296 -34.43 -49.07 -66.09
C LEU A 296 -34.65 -48.62 -64.65
N ARG A 297 -35.05 -49.53 -63.75
CA ARG A 297 -35.18 -49.24 -62.31
C ARG A 297 -33.84 -48.83 -61.70
N GLN A 298 -32.77 -49.58 -62.01
CA GLN A 298 -31.43 -49.24 -61.54
C GLN A 298 -30.95 -47.89 -62.09
N ARG A 299 -31.22 -47.58 -63.36
CA ARG A 299 -30.89 -46.29 -63.99
C ARG A 299 -31.66 -45.12 -63.36
N LEU A 300 -32.93 -45.31 -63.01
CA LEU A 300 -33.74 -44.31 -62.29
C LEU A 300 -33.19 -44.03 -60.90
N GLU A 301 -32.87 -45.06 -60.13
CA GLU A 301 -32.30 -44.94 -58.77
C GLU A 301 -30.96 -44.20 -58.78
N GLN A 302 -30.11 -44.45 -59.77
CA GLN A 302 -28.77 -43.85 -59.88
C GLN A 302 -28.76 -42.46 -60.52
N CYS A 303 -29.84 -42.05 -61.21
CA CYS A 303 -29.88 -40.77 -61.90
C CYS A 303 -29.98 -39.60 -60.91
N ALA A 304 -28.89 -38.85 -60.74
CA ALA A 304 -28.83 -37.66 -59.87
C ALA A 304 -29.19 -36.35 -60.60
N ASP A 305 -29.46 -36.39 -61.91
CA ASP A 305 -29.82 -35.20 -62.69
C ASP A 305 -31.33 -35.03 -62.81
N SER A 306 -31.83 -33.93 -62.25
CA SER A 306 -33.25 -33.58 -62.29
C SER A 306 -33.75 -33.29 -63.72
N ALA A 307 -32.90 -32.79 -64.62
CA ALA A 307 -33.29 -32.49 -65.99
C ALA A 307 -33.55 -33.79 -66.77
N THR A 308 -32.63 -34.75 -66.65
CA THR A 308 -32.77 -36.11 -67.21
C THR A 308 -34.03 -36.80 -66.69
N LEU A 309 -34.27 -36.78 -65.37
CA LEU A 309 -35.49 -37.38 -64.78
C LEU A 309 -36.78 -36.72 -65.29
N ARG A 310 -36.81 -35.40 -65.49
CA ARG A 310 -37.96 -34.71 -66.09
C ARG A 310 -38.17 -35.12 -67.56
N THR A 311 -37.11 -35.26 -68.33
CA THR A 311 -37.19 -35.77 -69.71
C THR A 311 -37.75 -37.18 -69.74
N TRP A 312 -37.30 -38.05 -68.84
CA TRP A 312 -37.81 -39.41 -68.72
C TRP A 312 -39.28 -39.44 -68.28
N ALA A 313 -39.71 -38.56 -67.37
CA ALA A 313 -41.12 -38.44 -67.02
C ALA A 313 -41.99 -38.08 -68.24
N VAL A 314 -41.57 -37.10 -69.04
CA VAL A 314 -42.29 -36.72 -70.27
C VAL A 314 -42.35 -37.90 -71.25
N ARG A 315 -41.23 -38.61 -71.46
CA ARG A 315 -41.16 -39.77 -72.36
C ARG A 315 -41.99 -40.95 -71.86
N ALA A 316 -42.05 -41.19 -70.56
CA ALA A 316 -42.91 -42.21 -69.98
C ALA A 316 -44.38 -42.02 -70.35
N GLY A 317 -44.82 -40.79 -70.59
CA GLY A 317 -46.16 -40.49 -71.09
C GLY A 317 -46.45 -40.94 -72.52
N THR A 318 -45.43 -41.13 -73.37
CA THR A 318 -45.60 -41.41 -74.82
C THR A 318 -44.88 -42.67 -75.34
N ALA A 319 -43.90 -43.21 -74.61
CA ALA A 319 -43.10 -44.37 -75.02
C ALA A 319 -43.94 -45.64 -75.27
N GLU A 320 -43.60 -46.46 -76.25
CA GLU A 320 -44.34 -47.70 -76.56
C GLU A 320 -43.88 -48.89 -75.69
N SER A 321 -42.63 -48.85 -75.22
CA SER A 321 -42.07 -49.77 -74.22
C SER A 321 -41.49 -48.98 -73.03
N ALA A 322 -41.42 -49.61 -71.86
CA ALA A 322 -40.79 -49.01 -70.68
C ALA A 322 -39.30 -48.68 -70.95
N ASP A 323 -38.58 -49.54 -71.68
CA ASP A 323 -37.14 -49.40 -71.91
C ASP A 323 -36.77 -48.21 -72.82
N ASP A 324 -37.72 -47.68 -73.60
CA ASP A 324 -37.49 -46.53 -74.49
C ASP A 324 -37.43 -45.19 -73.71
N VAL A 325 -37.86 -45.18 -72.45
CA VAL A 325 -37.91 -43.96 -71.63
C VAL A 325 -36.52 -43.38 -71.37
N ALA A 326 -35.54 -44.26 -71.17
CA ALA A 326 -34.16 -43.89 -70.84
C ALA A 326 -33.19 -43.92 -72.03
N GLY A 327 -33.68 -44.11 -73.27
CA GLY A 327 -32.88 -44.09 -74.50
C GLY A 327 -32.62 -42.69 -75.04
#